data_AF-A0A828U1V6-F1
#
_entry.id   AF-A0A828U1V6-F1
#
_cell.length_a   1.000
_cell.length_b   1.000
_cell.length_c   1.000
_cell.angle_alpha   90.00
_cell.angle_beta   90.00
_cell.angle_gamma   90.00
#
_symmetry.space_group_name_H-M   'P 1'
#
loop_
_entity.id
_entity.type
_entity.pdbx_description
1 polymer ?
#
loop_
_entity_poly.entity_id
_entity_poly.type
_entity_poly.pdbx_seq_one_letter_code
_entity_poly.pdbx_strand_id
1 'polypeptide(L)'
;MGSWGMEALESDEGLDLINWVEEQLQDDSTFDAESIVQRLSQHEDLFGFQGDEEFLYDNNVIGLVELIIQKAAGKKITSSKQIDQLDGYQLTSTFSKKLQGRLQTIDDTHEWIMLFEGRAREKAKAYLIELTDKLRVVKTTA
;
A
#
# COMPACT_ATOMS: atom_id res chain seq x y z
N MET A 1 -5.93 14.06 19.07
CA MET A 1 -5.34 12.99 18.24
C MET A 1 -6.40 12.61 17.24
N GLY A 2 -6.13 12.87 15.95
CA GLY A 2 -7.10 12.75 14.86
C GLY A 2 -7.69 11.34 14.82
N SER A 3 -8.94 11.25 14.39
CA SER A 3 -9.59 9.97 14.09
C SER A 3 -8.81 9.36 12.93
N TRP A 4 -7.98 8.35 13.21
CA TRP A 4 -7.41 7.54 12.15
C TRP A 4 -8.58 6.92 11.39
N GLY A 5 -8.83 7.38 10.17
CA GLY A 5 -9.55 6.60 9.18
C GLY A 5 -8.87 5.24 9.13
N MET A 6 -9.63 4.17 9.27
CA MET A 6 -9.05 2.83 9.38
C MET A 6 -8.30 2.44 8.11
N GLU A 7 -8.78 2.95 6.98
CA GLU A 7 -8.23 2.80 5.65
C GLU A 7 -7.00 3.70 5.50
N ALA A 8 -5.90 3.13 5.02
CA ALA A 8 -4.63 3.83 4.95
C ALA A 8 -4.72 5.01 3.97
N LEU A 9 -5.45 4.85 2.87
CA LEU A 9 -5.67 5.92 1.89
C LEU A 9 -6.54 7.09 2.38
N GLU A 10 -7.19 6.94 3.54
CA GLU A 10 -7.94 8.04 4.19
C GLU A 10 -7.11 8.80 5.24
N SER A 11 -5.88 8.36 5.53
CA SER A 11 -4.97 9.06 6.47
C SER A 11 -4.13 10.13 5.76
N ASP A 12 -3.54 11.05 6.54
CA ASP A 12 -2.63 12.06 6.00
C ASP A 12 -1.43 11.38 5.30
N GLU A 13 -0.89 10.32 5.88
CA GLU A 13 0.18 9.51 5.29
C GLU A 13 -0.26 8.81 3.99
N GLY A 14 -1.52 8.37 3.91
CA GLY A 14 -2.09 7.82 2.67
C GLY A 14 -2.21 8.84 1.55
N LEU A 15 -2.57 10.09 1.89
CA LEU A 15 -2.61 11.18 0.93
C LEU A 15 -1.21 11.56 0.44
N ASP A 16 -0.21 11.57 1.32
CA ASP A 16 1.19 11.78 0.95
C ASP A 16 1.69 10.66 0.02
N LEU A 17 1.38 9.39 0.33
CA LEU A 17 1.69 8.27 -0.53
C LEU A 17 1.06 8.42 -1.92
N ILE A 18 -0.21 8.81 -2.00
CA ILE A 18 -0.90 9.02 -3.27
C ILE A 18 -0.18 10.09 -4.10
N ASN A 19 0.21 11.21 -3.47
CA ASN A 19 0.94 12.26 -4.15
C ASN A 19 2.29 11.75 -4.71
N TRP A 20 3.07 11.02 -3.91
CA TRP A 20 4.34 10.44 -4.37
C TRP A 20 4.16 9.47 -5.53
N VAL A 21 3.11 8.63 -5.45
CA VAL A 21 2.75 7.70 -6.53
C VAL A 21 2.40 8.47 -7.80
N GLU A 22 1.55 9.49 -7.71
CA GLU A 22 1.15 10.32 -8.86
C GLU A 22 2.34 10.98 -9.56
N GLU A 23 3.32 11.47 -8.79
CA GLU A 23 4.55 12.04 -9.33
C GLU A 23 5.37 11.03 -10.16
N GLN A 24 5.24 9.73 -9.88
CA GLN A 24 5.94 8.68 -10.64
C GLN A 24 5.18 8.16 -11.85
N LEU A 25 3.89 8.47 -12.00
CA LEU A 25 3.04 7.91 -13.05
C LEU A 25 3.39 8.38 -14.47
N GLN A 26 4.23 9.42 -14.64
CA GLN A 26 4.68 9.93 -15.95
C GLN A 26 3.55 9.93 -17.02
N ASP A 27 3.80 9.34 -18.20
CA ASP A 27 2.81 9.11 -19.27
C ASP A 27 2.27 7.66 -19.26
N ASP A 28 2.34 6.98 -18.11
CA ASP A 28 1.94 5.58 -18.00
C ASP A 28 0.41 5.45 -18.17
N SER A 29 -0.03 4.49 -18.98
CA SER A 29 -1.45 4.16 -19.12
C SER A 29 -1.94 3.14 -18.09
N THR A 30 -1.02 2.53 -17.35
CA THR A 30 -1.29 1.42 -16.43
C THR A 30 -0.64 1.69 -15.08
N PHE A 31 -1.36 1.35 -14.01
CA PHE A 31 -0.80 1.40 -12.66
C PHE A 31 0.19 0.25 -12.43
N ASP A 32 1.48 0.46 -12.72
CA ASP A 32 2.54 -0.52 -12.45
C ASP A 32 3.18 -0.28 -11.07
N ALA A 33 2.67 -0.98 -10.07
CA ALA A 33 3.08 -0.81 -8.68
C ALA A 33 4.57 -1.09 -8.45
N GLU A 34 5.13 -2.09 -9.15
CA GLU A 34 6.55 -2.44 -8.98
C GLU A 34 7.45 -1.37 -9.56
N SER A 35 7.14 -0.89 -10.78
CA SER A 35 7.88 0.19 -11.42
C SER A 35 7.82 1.50 -10.63
N ILE A 36 6.65 1.85 -10.09
CA ILE A 36 6.48 3.06 -9.26
C ILE A 36 7.35 2.98 -8.00
N VAL A 37 7.28 1.85 -7.29
CA VAL A 37 8.11 1.60 -6.11
C VAL A 37 9.59 1.67 -6.45
N GLN A 38 10.03 1.03 -7.55
CA GLN A 38 11.42 1.07 -7.97
C GLN A 38 11.90 2.49 -8.20
N ARG A 39 11.08 3.37 -8.80
CA ARG A 39 11.43 4.79 -9.02
C ARG A 39 11.51 5.55 -7.69
N LEU A 40 10.53 5.39 -6.79
CA LEU A 40 10.56 6.02 -5.46
C LEU A 40 11.80 5.57 -4.65
N SER A 41 12.12 4.27 -4.70
CA SER A 41 13.28 3.69 -4.04
C SER A 41 14.64 4.12 -4.62
N GLN A 42 14.70 4.87 -5.73
CA GLN A 42 15.96 5.47 -6.20
C GLN A 42 16.40 6.66 -5.34
N HIS A 43 15.45 7.31 -4.66
CA HIS A 43 15.71 8.48 -3.83
C HIS A 43 15.80 8.12 -2.34
N GLU A 44 14.85 7.33 -1.87
CA GLU A 44 14.76 6.87 -0.48
C GLU A 44 13.95 5.57 -0.43
N ASP A 45 14.28 4.65 0.47
CA ASP A 45 13.54 3.39 0.62
C ASP A 45 12.22 3.60 1.37
N LEU A 46 11.28 4.28 0.72
CA LEU A 46 9.97 4.65 1.28
C LEU A 46 9.04 3.46 1.59
N PHE A 47 9.47 2.22 1.34
CA PHE A 47 8.68 1.00 1.56
C PHE A 47 9.40 -0.03 2.44
N GLY A 48 10.60 0.28 2.94
CA GLY A 48 11.38 -0.65 3.77
C GLY A 48 11.72 -1.96 3.05
N PHE A 49 12.09 -1.88 1.77
CA PHE A 49 12.45 -3.03 0.94
C PHE A 49 13.95 -3.27 0.81
N GLN A 50 14.79 -2.34 1.27
CA GLN A 50 16.24 -2.31 1.12
C GLN A 50 16.99 -2.04 2.45
N GLY A 51 16.33 -1.55 3.50
CA GLY A 51 16.95 -1.21 4.79
C GLY A 51 16.40 -1.97 6.01
N ASP A 52 17.10 -1.84 7.14
CA ASP A 52 16.77 -2.51 8.42
C ASP A 52 15.64 -1.81 9.22
N GLU A 53 15.29 -0.56 8.89
CA GLU A 53 14.24 0.23 9.57
C GLU A 53 12.85 0.01 8.94
N GLU A 54 12.48 -1.27 8.80
CA GLU A 54 11.29 -1.72 8.09
C GLU A 54 9.96 -1.14 8.62
N PHE A 55 9.88 -0.88 9.94
CA PHE A 55 8.67 -0.43 10.64
C PHE A 55 8.21 0.99 10.25
N LEU A 56 9.15 1.91 9.99
CA LEU A 56 8.82 3.32 9.71
C LEU A 56 7.99 3.48 8.43
N TYR A 57 8.06 2.49 7.54
CA TYR A 57 7.44 2.49 6.23
C TYR A 57 6.20 1.60 6.13
N ASP A 58 5.75 1.01 7.25
CA ASP A 58 4.62 0.09 7.28
C ASP A 58 3.34 0.74 6.72
N ASN A 59 3.08 2.01 7.07
CA ASN A 59 1.95 2.77 6.52
C ASN A 59 2.01 2.88 5.00
N ASN A 60 3.19 3.10 4.43
CA ASN A 60 3.36 3.22 2.97
C ASN A 60 3.12 1.88 2.28
N VAL A 61 3.58 0.77 2.86
CA VAL A 61 3.31 -0.58 2.35
C VAL A 61 1.81 -0.91 2.42
N ILE A 62 1.16 -0.64 3.56
CA ILE A 62 -0.27 -0.86 3.76
C ILE A 62 -1.08 -0.02 2.76
N GLY A 63 -0.76 1.27 2.61
CA GLY A 63 -1.40 2.17 1.66
C GLY A 63 -1.20 1.74 0.20
N LEU A 64 0.00 1.28 -0.16
CA LEU A 64 0.28 0.79 -1.51
C LEU A 64 -0.53 -0.47 -1.83
N VAL A 65 -0.60 -1.40 -0.88
CA VAL A 65 -1.39 -2.63 -1.02
C VAL A 65 -2.86 -2.29 -1.17
N GLU A 66 -3.38 -1.36 -0.36
CA GLU A 66 -4.75 -0.90 -0.47
C GLU A 66 -5.01 -0.30 -1.86
N LEU A 67 -4.11 0.55 -2.36
CA LEU A 67 -4.22 1.18 -3.67
C LEU A 67 -4.27 0.16 -4.81
N ILE A 68 -3.40 -0.85 -4.77
CA ILE A 68 -3.40 -1.99 -5.71
C ILE A 68 -4.75 -2.72 -5.69
N ILE A 69 -5.25 -3.04 -4.49
CA ILE A 69 -6.52 -3.77 -4.32
C ILE A 69 -7.68 -2.95 -4.87
N GLN A 70 -7.73 -1.65 -4.55
CA GLN A 70 -8.79 -0.75 -5.03
C GLN A 70 -8.75 -0.64 -6.56
N LYS A 71 -7.56 -0.45 -7.15
CA LYS A 71 -7.39 -0.39 -8.61
C LYS A 71 -7.76 -1.72 -9.29
N ALA A 72 -7.35 -2.85 -8.71
CA ALA A 72 -7.69 -4.18 -9.22
C ALA A 72 -9.19 -4.50 -9.15
N ALA A 73 -9.88 -3.95 -8.14
CA ALA A 73 -11.33 -4.06 -8.00
C ALA A 73 -12.12 -3.07 -8.88
N GLY A 74 -11.45 -2.20 -9.63
CA GLY A 74 -12.09 -1.13 -10.41
C GLY A 74 -12.79 -0.08 -9.54
N LYS A 75 -12.37 0.08 -8.28
CA LYS A 75 -12.87 1.12 -7.39
C LYS A 75 -12.21 2.46 -7.71
N LYS A 76 -12.94 3.54 -7.42
CA LYS A 76 -12.40 4.90 -7.51
C LYS A 76 -11.52 5.20 -6.30
N ILE A 77 -10.35 5.75 -6.55
CA ILE A 77 -9.47 6.35 -5.56
C ILE A 77 -9.96 7.79 -5.37
N THR A 78 -10.85 8.02 -4.41
CA THR A 78 -11.52 9.32 -4.20
C THR A 78 -10.54 10.51 -4.14
N SER A 79 -9.34 10.26 -3.65
CA SER A 79 -8.27 11.22 -3.46
C SER A 79 -7.41 11.47 -4.72
N SER A 80 -7.54 10.69 -5.80
CA SER A 80 -6.70 10.80 -7.01
C SER A 80 -7.52 10.64 -8.31
N LYS A 81 -7.50 11.68 -9.15
CA LYS A 81 -8.05 11.58 -10.51
C LYS A 81 -7.11 10.91 -11.49
N GLN A 82 -5.79 11.05 -11.30
CA GLN A 82 -4.80 10.54 -12.24
C GLN A 82 -4.76 9.01 -12.19
N ILE A 83 -4.73 8.42 -10.99
CA ILE A 83 -4.76 6.96 -10.81
C ILE A 83 -6.09 6.39 -11.34
N ASP A 84 -7.21 7.07 -11.10
CA ASP A 84 -8.53 6.68 -11.61
C ASP A 84 -8.59 6.58 -13.13
N GLN A 85 -7.85 7.44 -13.85
CA GLN A 85 -7.85 7.51 -15.31
C GLN A 85 -6.99 6.44 -15.99
N LEU A 86 -6.12 5.74 -15.25
CA LEU A 86 -5.31 4.65 -15.79
C LEU A 86 -6.20 3.50 -16.28
N ASP A 87 -5.87 2.93 -17.44
CA ASP A 87 -6.67 1.90 -18.12
C ASP A 87 -6.68 0.55 -17.39
N GLY A 88 -5.73 0.35 -16.46
CA GLY A 88 -5.61 -0.88 -15.71
C GLY A 88 -4.54 -0.81 -14.62
N TYR A 89 -4.10 -1.99 -14.20
CA TYR A 89 -2.99 -2.17 -13.27
C TYR A 89 -2.10 -3.33 -13.72
N GLN A 90 -0.85 -3.29 -13.27
CA GLN A 90 0.12 -4.36 -13.44
C GLN A 90 0.70 -4.73 -12.08
N LEU A 91 0.74 -6.02 -11.80
CA LEU A 91 1.31 -6.57 -10.58
C LEU A 91 1.96 -7.91 -10.91
N THR A 92 3.29 -7.97 -10.87
CA THR A 92 4.01 -9.23 -11.10
C THR A 92 3.79 -10.21 -9.94
N SER A 93 3.85 -11.50 -10.24
CA SER A 93 3.72 -12.54 -9.20
C SER A 93 4.83 -12.44 -8.15
N THR A 94 6.04 -12.03 -8.54
CA THR A 94 7.19 -11.79 -7.67
C THR A 94 6.91 -10.62 -6.72
N PHE A 95 6.46 -9.49 -7.25
CA PHE A 95 6.20 -8.31 -6.44
C PHE A 95 5.01 -8.50 -5.49
N SER A 96 3.95 -9.19 -5.95
CA SER A 96 2.83 -9.59 -5.08
C SER A 96 3.31 -10.41 -3.88
N LYS A 97 4.19 -11.41 -4.08
CA LYS A 97 4.77 -12.20 -2.98
C LYS A 97 5.62 -11.35 -2.04
N LYS A 98 6.37 -10.38 -2.58
CA LYS A 98 7.16 -9.44 -1.76
C LYS A 98 6.26 -8.61 -0.83
N LEU A 99 5.18 -8.05 -1.37
CA LEU A 99 4.18 -7.30 -0.59
C LEU A 99 3.51 -8.18 0.47
N GLN A 100 3.12 -9.41 0.12
CA GLN A 100 2.55 -10.37 1.09
C GLN A 100 3.53 -10.69 2.22
N GLY A 101 4.81 -10.90 1.91
CA GLY A 101 5.84 -11.13 2.92
C GLY A 101 5.98 -9.95 3.88
N ARG A 102 5.89 -8.72 3.36
CA ARG A 102 5.97 -7.51 4.18
C ARG A 102 4.76 -7.34 5.08
N LEU A 103 3.54 -7.56 4.59
CA LEU A 103 2.34 -7.56 5.44
C LEU A 103 2.42 -8.62 6.55
N GLN A 104 3.00 -9.80 6.26
CA GLN A 104 3.24 -10.81 7.28
C GLN A 104 4.25 -10.34 8.34
N THR A 105 5.35 -9.70 7.94
CA THR A 105 6.31 -9.11 8.88
C THR A 105 5.63 -8.09 9.79
N ILE A 106 4.78 -7.21 9.23
CA ILE A 106 4.03 -6.21 10.01
C ILE A 106 3.11 -6.87 11.05
N ASP A 107 2.41 -7.95 10.66
CA ASP A 107 1.57 -8.71 11.58
C ASP A 107 2.40 -9.43 12.65
N ASP A 108 3.56 -9.98 12.29
CA ASP A 108 4.43 -10.73 13.20
C ASP A 108 5.12 -9.82 14.24
N THR A 109 5.65 -8.66 13.83
CA THR A 109 6.32 -7.73 14.75
C THR A 109 5.32 -7.00 15.65
N HIS A 110 4.06 -6.85 15.18
CA HIS A 110 2.98 -6.11 15.85
C HIS A 110 3.30 -4.63 16.11
N GLU A 111 4.40 -4.08 15.61
CA GLU A 111 4.84 -2.71 15.92
C GLU A 111 3.82 -1.67 15.44
N TRP A 112 3.27 -1.86 14.24
CA TRP A 112 2.23 -0.98 13.70
C TRP A 112 0.92 -1.08 14.49
N ILE A 113 0.56 -2.30 14.89
CA ILE A 113 -0.65 -2.56 15.69
C ILE A 113 -0.53 -1.91 17.09
N MET A 114 0.69 -1.81 17.64
CA MET A 114 0.93 -1.19 18.94
C MET A 114 0.68 0.32 18.97
N LEU A 115 0.65 1.00 17.82
CA LEU A 115 0.29 2.42 17.71
C LEU A 115 -1.17 2.70 18.06
N PHE A 116 -2.01 1.66 18.07
CA PHE A 116 -3.44 1.74 18.36
C PHE A 116 -3.77 1.16 19.73
N GLU A 117 -4.84 1.65 20.35
CA GLU A 117 -5.32 1.17 21.66
C GLU A 117 -6.79 0.71 21.61
N GLY A 118 -7.13 -0.22 22.51
CA GLY A 118 -8.49 -0.74 22.67
C GLY A 118 -9.12 -1.22 21.37
N ARG A 119 -10.35 -0.75 21.07
CA ARG A 119 -11.09 -1.11 19.85
C ARG A 119 -10.38 -0.71 18.56
N ALA A 120 -9.57 0.36 18.57
CA ALA A 120 -8.82 0.76 17.37
C ALA A 120 -7.76 -0.29 17.00
N ARG A 121 -7.11 -0.90 17.99
CA ARG A 121 -6.15 -1.99 17.80
C ARG A 121 -6.79 -3.22 17.17
N GLU A 122 -7.97 -3.61 17.67
CA GLU A 122 -8.71 -4.76 17.12
C GLU A 122 -9.08 -4.53 15.65
N LYS A 123 -9.51 -3.31 15.32
CA LYS A 123 -9.79 -2.94 13.92
C LYS A 123 -8.52 -2.91 13.07
N ALA A 124 -7.38 -2.45 13.60
CA ALA A 124 -6.10 -2.39 12.88
C ALA A 124 -5.65 -3.80 12.49
N LYS A 125 -5.74 -4.72 13.44
CA LYS A 125 -5.47 -6.13 13.18
C LYS A 125 -6.42 -6.72 12.13
N ALA A 126 -7.73 -6.47 12.25
CA ALA A 126 -8.70 -6.94 11.26
C ALA A 126 -8.43 -6.38 9.85
N TYR A 127 -8.03 -5.10 9.78
CA TYR A 127 -7.72 -4.42 8.54
C TYR A 127 -6.49 -5.02 7.84
N LEU A 128 -5.41 -5.28 8.58
CA LEU A 128 -4.20 -5.92 8.04
C LEU A 128 -4.48 -7.33 7.48
N ILE A 129 -5.29 -8.12 8.20
CA ILE A 129 -5.75 -9.44 7.74
C ILE A 129 -6.56 -9.31 6.45
N GLU A 130 -7.50 -8.37 6.40
CA GLU A 130 -8.35 -8.13 5.23
C GLU A 130 -7.52 -7.74 3.99
N LEU A 131 -6.56 -6.84 4.13
CA LEU A 131 -5.66 -6.46 3.05
C LEU A 131 -4.83 -7.65 2.57
N THR A 132 -4.31 -8.46 3.48
CA THR A 132 -3.50 -9.64 3.17
C THR A 132 -4.30 -10.65 2.35
N ASP A 133 -5.54 -10.95 2.77
CA ASP A 133 -6.42 -11.89 2.07
C ASP A 133 -6.87 -11.37 0.70
N LYS A 134 -7.17 -10.07 0.60
CA LYS A 134 -7.51 -9.45 -0.69
C LYS A 134 -6.32 -9.44 -1.65
N LEU A 135 -5.12 -9.12 -1.17
CA LEU A 135 -3.92 -9.09 -2.01
C LEU A 135 -3.62 -10.47 -2.63
N ARG A 136 -3.85 -11.56 -1.87
CA ARG A 136 -3.65 -12.94 -2.36
C ARG A 136 -4.50 -13.31 -3.57
N VAL A 137 -5.66 -12.67 -3.74
CA VAL A 137 -6.58 -12.94 -4.85
C VAL A 137 -6.49 -11.90 -5.99
N VAL A 138 -5.67 -10.86 -5.83
CA VAL A 138 -5.39 -9.90 -6.92
C VAL A 138 -4.71 -10.65 -8.06
N LYS A 139 -5.25 -10.51 -9.28
CA LYS A 139 -4.68 -11.17 -10.46
C LYS A 139 -3.28 -10.61 -10.74
N THR A 140 -2.31 -11.50 -10.85
CA THR A 140 -0.92 -11.15 -11.15
C THR A 140 -0.55 -11.49 -12.60
N THR A 141 0.43 -10.77 -13.14
CA THR A 141 1.11 -11.15 -14.38
C THR A 141 2.29 -12.07 -14.09
N ALA A 142 2.69 -12.85 -15.10
CA ALA A 142 3.85 -13.73 -15.03
C ALA A 142 5.14 -12.93 -14.84
#